data_AF-A0A2S9GJV7-F1
#
_entry.id   AF-A0A2S9GJV7-F1
#
_cell.length_a   1.000
_cell.length_b   1.000
_cell.length_c   1.000
_cell.angle_alpha   90.00
_cell.angle_beta   90.00
_cell.angle_gamma   90.00
#
_symmetry.space_group_name_H-M   'P 1'
#
loop_
_entity.id
_entity.type
_entity.pdbx_description
1 polymer ?
#
loop_
_entity_poly.entity_id
_entity_poly.type
_entity_poly.pdbx_seq_one_letter_code
_entity_poly.pdbx_strand_id
1 'polypeptide(L)'
;GLRPGSIADANDAAQFAELRTLGELTTIAKSHGVQVMIEGPGHVPMHKIVENVRLEEELCEEAPFYTLGPLATDIAPAYDHITSA
;
A
#
# COMPACT_ATOMS: atom_id res chain seq x y z
N GLY A 1 -6.20 -5.24 -1.77
CA GLY A 1 -6.86 -6.48 -1.27
C GLY A 1 -5.95 -7.28 -0.38
N LEU A 2 -4.77 -7.68 -0.89
CA LEU A 2 -3.72 -8.46 -0.24
C LEU A 2 -2.76 -7.58 0.56
N ARG A 3 -3.28 -6.61 1.33
CA ARG A 3 -2.46 -5.76 2.20
C ARG A 3 -1.98 -6.53 3.44
N PRO A 4 -0.81 -6.22 4.01
CA PRO A 4 -0.32 -6.88 5.21
C PRO A 4 -1.19 -6.55 6.43
N GLY A 5 -1.62 -7.59 7.15
CA GLY A 5 -2.36 -7.50 8.42
C GLY A 5 -1.47 -7.65 9.66
N SER A 6 -0.17 -7.83 9.47
CA SER A 6 0.85 -7.87 10.52
C SER A 6 2.18 -7.33 9.98
N ILE A 7 3.07 -6.91 10.88
CA ILE A 7 4.44 -6.47 10.54
C ILE A 7 5.24 -7.57 9.82
N ALA A 8 4.95 -8.84 10.12
CA ALA A 8 5.64 -9.98 9.52
C ALA A 8 5.33 -10.13 8.02
N ASP A 9 4.11 -9.78 7.62
CA ASP A 9 3.62 -9.94 6.24
C ASP A 9 3.96 -8.73 5.35
N ALA A 10 4.51 -7.66 5.93
CA ALA A 10 4.82 -6.43 5.22
C ALA A 10 5.82 -6.66 4.08
N ASN A 11 5.48 -6.19 2.88
CA ASN A 11 6.29 -6.24 1.66
C ASN A 11 6.50 -7.68 1.15
N ASP A 12 5.54 -8.57 1.40
CA ASP A 12 5.60 -9.92 0.86
C ASP A 12 5.30 -9.96 -0.65
N ALA A 13 5.45 -11.15 -1.22
CA ALA A 13 5.23 -11.35 -2.65
C ALA A 13 3.77 -11.17 -3.06
N ALA A 14 2.81 -11.48 -2.19
CA ALA A 14 1.39 -11.35 -2.48
C ALA A 14 0.97 -9.88 -2.58
N GLN A 15 1.42 -9.04 -1.64
CA GLN A 15 1.19 -7.61 -1.62
C GLN A 15 1.73 -6.96 -2.91
N PHE A 16 3.00 -7.23 -3.26
CA PHE A 16 3.60 -6.61 -4.44
C PHE A 16 3.09 -7.20 -5.76
N ALA A 17 2.61 -8.44 -5.78
CA ALA A 17 1.93 -8.98 -6.95
C ALA A 17 0.63 -8.22 -7.22
N GLU A 18 -0.17 -7.95 -6.19
CA GLU A 18 -1.38 -7.14 -6.33
C GLU A 18 -1.06 -5.71 -6.77
N LEU A 19 -0.05 -5.06 -6.19
CA LEU A 19 0.35 -3.69 -6.56
C LEU A 19 0.70 -3.57 -8.05
N ARG A 20 1.44 -4.54 -8.60
CA ARG A 20 1.73 -4.58 -10.04
C ARG A 20 0.46 -4.68 -10.89
N THR A 21 -0.48 -5.55 -10.51
CA THR A 21 -1.77 -5.66 -11.19
C THR A 21 -2.59 -4.37 -11.10
N LEU A 22 -2.55 -3.67 -9.97
CA LEU A 22 -3.21 -2.36 -9.83
C LEU A 22 -2.59 -1.31 -10.76
N GLY A 23 -1.28 -1.35 -11.00
CA GLY A 23 -0.60 -0.54 -12.01
C GLY A 23 -1.16 -0.78 -13.41
N GLU A 24 -1.26 -2.04 -13.84
CA GLU A 24 -1.85 -2.41 -15.14
C GLU A 24 -3.30 -1.92 -15.27
N LEU A 25 -4.10 -2.10 -14.21
CA LEU A 25 -5.49 -1.64 -14.17
C LEU A 25 -5.60 -0.11 -14.19
N THR A 26 -4.61 0.60 -13.64
CA THR A 26 -4.55 2.07 -13.67
C THR A 26 -4.38 2.57 -15.10
N THR A 27 -3.45 2.01 -15.86
CA THR A 27 -3.27 2.35 -17.28
C THR A 27 -4.56 2.09 -18.07
N ILE A 28 -5.21 0.94 -17.84
CA ILE A 28 -6.48 0.58 -18.51
C ILE A 28 -7.60 1.57 -18.15
N ALA A 29 -7.78 1.91 -16.87
CA ALA A 29 -8.84 2.82 -16.44
C ALA A 29 -8.60 4.25 -16.97
N LYS A 30 -7.36 4.73 -16.94
CA LYS A 30 -6.96 6.02 -17.54
C LYS A 30 -7.23 6.06 -19.05
N SER A 31 -7.02 4.95 -19.78
CA SER A 31 -7.34 4.89 -21.22
C SER A 31 -8.84 5.04 -21.51
N HIS A 32 -9.70 4.80 -20.52
CA HIS A 32 -11.15 5.01 -20.59
C HIS A 32 -11.59 6.36 -20.00
N GLY A 33 -10.65 7.23 -19.61
CA GLY A 33 -10.94 8.51 -18.99
C GLY A 33 -11.51 8.42 -17.57
N VAL A 34 -11.32 7.27 -16.90
CA VAL A 34 -11.79 7.06 -15.52
C VAL A 34 -10.70 7.50 -14.54
N GLN A 35 -11.09 8.24 -13.50
CA GLN A 35 -10.18 8.65 -12.43
C GLN A 35 -9.81 7.47 -11.54
N VAL A 36 -8.56 7.40 -11.10
CA VAL A 36 -8.02 6.29 -10.32
C VAL A 36 -7.23 6.82 -9.13
N MET A 37 -7.30 6.09 -8.02
CA MET A 37 -6.38 6.14 -6.88
C MET A 37 -6.04 4.70 -6.50
N ILE A 38 -4.89 4.48 -5.87
CA ILE A 38 -4.43 3.15 -5.44
C ILE A 38 -4.59 3.03 -3.93
N GLU A 39 -5.14 1.91 -3.46
CA GLU A 39 -5.16 1.59 -2.03
C GLU A 39 -3.85 0.90 -1.61
N GLY A 40 -3.28 1.34 -0.49
CA GLY A 40 -1.99 0.90 0.02
C GLY A 40 -2.04 -0.06 1.20
N PRO A 41 -0.88 -0.25 1.86
CA PRO A 41 -0.73 -1.23 2.93
C PRO A 41 -1.48 -0.87 4.23
N GLY A 42 -1.52 -1.87 5.11
CA GLY A 42 -1.95 -1.75 6.51
C GLY A 42 -0.76 -1.74 7.46
N HIS A 43 -0.24 -2.91 7.86
CA HIS A 43 0.81 -3.01 8.88
C HIS A 43 2.19 -3.03 8.23
N VAL A 44 3.04 -2.02 8.49
CA VAL A 44 4.37 -1.90 7.87
C VAL A 44 5.36 -1.28 8.86
N PRO A 45 6.48 -1.95 9.18
CA PRO A 45 7.49 -1.36 10.06
C PRO A 45 8.21 -0.21 9.35
N MET A 46 8.61 0.82 10.10
CA MET A 46 9.15 2.09 9.56
C MET A 46 10.19 1.94 8.44
N HIS A 47 11.12 0.99 8.58
CA HIS A 47 12.19 0.77 7.60
C HIS A 47 11.73 0.24 6.24
N LYS A 48 10.49 -0.25 6.13
CA LYS A 48 9.87 -0.77 4.89
C LYS A 48 8.92 0.21 4.20
N ILE A 49 8.60 1.35 4.83
CA ILE A 49 7.62 2.31 4.29
C ILE A 49 8.13 2.92 2.98
N VAL A 50 9.40 3.33 2.92
CA VAL A 50 9.98 3.98 1.73
C VAL A 50 9.93 3.07 0.50
N GLU A 51 10.13 1.77 0.67
CA GLU A 51 10.03 0.81 -0.43
C GLU A 51 8.60 0.71 -0.98
N ASN A 52 7.58 0.72 -0.12
CA ASN A 52 6.17 0.70 -0.55
C ASN A 52 5.84 1.91 -1.42
N VAL A 53 6.19 3.11 -0.95
CA VAL A 53 5.86 4.35 -1.66
C VAL A 53 6.54 4.40 -3.01
N ARG A 54 7.85 4.09 -3.07
CA ARG A 54 8.60 4.09 -4.33
C ARG A 54 8.05 3.09 -5.34
N LEU A 55 7.69 1.90 -4.89
CA LEU A 55 7.13 0.88 -5.78
C LEU A 55 5.75 1.27 -6.28
N GLU A 56 4.92 1.93 -5.47
CA GLU A 56 3.62 2.42 -5.95
C GLU A 56 3.80 3.53 -6.99
N GLU A 57 4.66 4.52 -6.74
CA GLU A 57 4.96 5.59 -7.69
C GLU A 57 5.46 5.04 -9.04
N GLU A 58 6.37 4.06 -9.00
CA GLU A 58 6.95 3.41 -10.18
C GLU A 58 5.92 2.58 -10.94
N LEU A 59 5.13 1.76 -10.25
CA LEU A 59 4.24 0.77 -10.87
C LEU A 59 2.88 1.35 -11.27
N CYS A 60 2.42 2.40 -10.60
CA CYS A 60 1.06 2.92 -10.74
C CYS A 60 0.99 4.29 -11.41
N GLU A 61 2.06 4.71 -12.12
CA GLU A 61 2.13 5.97 -12.86
C GLU A 61 1.79 7.20 -11.99
N GLU A 62 2.37 7.25 -10.79
CA GLU A 62 2.16 8.33 -9.81
C GLU A 62 0.67 8.62 -9.53
N ALA A 63 -0.18 7.59 -9.56
CA ALA A 63 -1.57 7.70 -9.15
C ALA A 63 -1.65 8.14 -7.67
N PRO A 64 -2.72 8.86 -7.25
CA PRO A 64 -2.89 9.18 -5.83
C PRO A 64 -2.91 7.93 -4.96
N PHE A 65 -2.05 7.89 -3.94
CA PHE A 65 -1.92 6.76 -3.04
C PHE A 65 -2.74 6.96 -1.75
N TYR A 66 -3.63 6.02 -1.45
CA TYR A 66 -4.52 6.04 -0.29
C TYR A 66 -4.19 4.90 0.68
N THR A 67 -3.61 5.22 1.84
CA THR A 67 -3.12 4.23 2.81
C THR A 67 -4.03 4.08 4.03
N LEU A 68 -3.94 2.93 4.70
CA LEU A 68 -4.57 2.68 5.99
C LEU A 68 -3.50 2.66 7.10
N GLY A 69 -3.08 3.85 7.54
CA GLY A 69 -1.96 4.04 8.47
C GLY A 69 -0.69 4.44 7.71
N PRO A 70 0.36 3.60 7.66
CA PRO A 70 0.42 2.21 8.13
C PRO A 70 0.78 2.04 9.61
N LEU A 71 0.33 0.97 10.25
CA LEU A 71 0.72 0.66 11.64
C LEU A 71 2.20 0.25 11.70
N ALA A 72 2.99 0.98 12.48
CA ALA A 72 4.42 0.71 12.64
C ALA A 72 4.74 -0.45 13.61
N THR A 73 3.76 -0.90 14.39
CA THR A 73 3.90 -2.03 15.32
C THR A 73 2.54 -2.68 15.63
N ASP A 74 2.55 -3.98 15.95
CA ASP A 74 1.35 -4.77 16.25
C ASP A 74 1.07 -4.94 17.75
N ILE A 75 1.91 -4.35 18.61
CA ILE A 75 1.95 -4.70 20.05
C ILE A 75 1.10 -3.78 20.93
N ALA A 76 0.39 -2.81 20.35
CA ALA A 76 -0.35 -1.78 21.08
C ALA A 76 -1.84 -1.71 20.67
N PRO A 77 -2.59 -2.83 20.75
CA PRO A 77 -4.00 -2.83 20.36
C PRO A 77 -4.80 -1.78 21.15
N ALA A 78 -5.79 -1.17 20.49
CA ALA A 78 -6.58 -0.02 20.95
C ALA A 78 -5.82 1.32 21.00
N TYR A 79 -4.49 1.31 20.83
CA TYR A 79 -3.67 2.50 20.64
C TYR A 79 -3.19 2.63 19.19
N ASP A 80 -3.82 1.91 18.26
CA ASP A 80 -3.40 1.85 16.86
C ASP A 80 -3.47 3.21 16.17
N HIS A 81 -4.39 4.09 16.59
CA HIS A 81 -4.46 5.49 16.17
C HIS A 81 -3.16 6.28 16.42
N ILE A 82 -2.30 5.82 17.33
CA ILE A 82 -0.96 6.37 17.56
C ILE A 82 0.07 5.62 16.70
N THR A 83 0.01 4.29 16.69
CA THR A 83 0.99 3.48 15.94
C THR A 83 0.91 3.68 14.43
N SER A 84 -0.21 4.17 13.94
CA SER A 84 -0.51 4.42 12.53
C SER A 84 -0.45 5.89 12.12
N ALA A 85 -0.12 6.80 13.05
CA ALA A 85 -0.16 8.25 12.83
C ALA A 85 1.11 8.81 12.20
#